data_AF-A0A239EF87-F1
#
_entry.id   AF-A0A239EF87-F1
#
_cell.length_a   1.000
_cell.length_b   1.000
_cell.length_c   1.000
_cell.angle_alpha   90.00
_cell.angle_beta   90.00
_cell.angle_gamma   90.00
#
_symmetry.space_group_name_H-M   'P 1'
#
loop_
_entity.id
_entity.type
_entity.pdbx_description
1 polymer ?
#
loop_
_entity_poly.entity_id
_entity_poly.type
_entity_poly.pdbx_seq_one_letter_code
_entity_poly.pdbx_strand_id
1 'polypeptide(L)'
;MKNHIVFVSSFLLALLSVCQVNAQQDPQYSQYIYNTVAINPAYAGNRGVTSIVGLHRSQWVGLDGAPRTQSLSIHSPISESKVGLGLSIVNDALGPSQ
;
A
#
# COMPACT_ATOMS: atom_id res chain seq x y z
N MET A 1 10.37 -40.93 18.33
CA MET A 1 9.37 -39.94 17.87
C MET A 1 9.79 -38.49 18.17
N LYS A 2 10.10 -38.11 19.43
CA LYS A 2 10.57 -36.73 19.77
C LYS A 2 11.76 -36.24 18.94
N ASN A 3 12.77 -37.08 18.70
CA ASN A 3 13.98 -36.67 17.97
C ASN A 3 13.71 -36.38 16.48
N HIS A 4 12.76 -37.07 15.86
CA HIS A 4 12.33 -36.77 14.49
C HIS A 4 11.57 -35.44 14.41
N ILE A 5 10.75 -35.14 15.42
CA ILE A 5 10.05 -33.84 15.51
C ILE A 5 11.06 -32.70 15.67
N VAL A 6 12.08 -32.88 16.52
CA VAL A 6 13.15 -31.88 16.70
C VAL A 6 13.95 -31.68 15.42
N PHE A 7 14.29 -32.77 14.73
CA PHE A 7 15.03 -32.71 13.45
C PHE A 7 14.23 -32.00 12.36
N VAL A 8 12.95 -32.35 12.20
CA VAL A 8 12.06 -31.71 11.21
C VAL A 8 11.88 -30.23 11.53
N SER A 9 11.69 -29.87 12.81
CA SER A 9 11.56 -28.47 13.24
C SER A 9 12.83 -27.67 12.96
N SER A 10 14.01 -28.21 13.29
CA SER A 10 15.31 -27.58 12.98
C SER A 10 15.53 -27.40 11.48
N PHE A 11 15.16 -28.40 10.68
CA PHE A 11 15.26 -28.32 9.22
C PHE A 11 14.32 -27.24 8.64
N LEU A 12 13.09 -27.15 9.14
CA LEU A 12 12.14 -26.12 8.73
C LEU A 12 12.64 -24.71 9.08
N LEU A 13 13.21 -24.55 10.27
CA LEU A 13 13.77 -23.28 10.72
C LEU A 13 14.95 -22.85 9.84
N ALA A 14 15.83 -23.78 9.51
CA ALA A 14 16.98 -23.54 8.63
C ALA A 14 16.56 -23.13 7.20
N LEU A 15 15.46 -23.69 6.68
CA LEU A 15 14.90 -23.30 5.39
C LEU A 15 14.39 -21.86 5.39
N LEU A 16 13.76 -21.41 6.48
CA LEU A 16 13.20 -20.06 6.59
C LEU A 16 14.30 -18.98 6.66
N SER A 17 15.48 -19.29 7.19
CA SER A 17 16.58 -18.32 7.36
C SER A 17 17.33 -17.98 6.07
N VAL A 18 17.17 -18.75 5.00
CA VAL A 18 17.89 -18.53 3.73
C VAL A 18 17.13 -17.60 2.78
N CYS A 19 15.86 -17.29 3.09
CA CYS A 19 15.05 -16.40 2.27
C CYS A 19 15.42 -14.94 2.53
N GLN A 20 15.99 -14.28 1.53
CA GLN A 20 16.11 -12.82 1.50
C GLN A 20 14.72 -12.22 1.32
N VAL A 21 14.26 -11.42 2.29
CA VAL A 21 12.97 -10.74 2.25
C VAL A 21 13.23 -9.26 1.96
N ASN A 22 12.52 -8.70 0.98
CA ASN A 22 12.55 -7.25 0.74
C ASN A 22 11.42 -6.62 1.56
N ALA A 23 11.76 -5.73 2.48
CA ALA A 23 10.79 -4.88 3.17
C ALA A 23 10.61 -3.58 2.38
N GLN A 24 9.38 -3.22 2.05
CA GLN A 24 9.04 -1.96 1.39
C GLN A 24 8.31 -1.08 2.39
N GLN A 25 8.64 0.21 2.42
CA GLN A 25 7.91 1.17 3.22
C GLN A 25 6.72 1.67 2.39
N ASP A 26 5.53 1.54 2.94
CA ASP A 26 4.35 2.10 2.29
C ASP A 26 4.36 3.64 2.35
N PRO A 27 3.80 4.31 1.33
CA PRO A 27 3.63 5.75 1.34
C PRO A 27 2.82 6.21 2.56
N GLN A 28 3.23 7.29 3.19
CA GLN A 28 2.48 7.85 4.34
C GLN A 28 1.23 8.62 3.87
N TYR A 29 0.06 8.16 4.32
CA TYR A 29 -1.25 8.74 3.98
C TYR A 29 -1.78 9.75 5.03
N SER A 30 -1.01 10.78 5.38
CA SER A 30 -1.52 11.86 6.27
C SER A 30 -2.79 12.53 5.71
N GLN A 31 -3.00 12.43 4.39
CA GLN A 31 -4.15 12.98 3.65
C GLN A 31 -5.25 11.94 3.36
N TYR A 32 -5.33 10.84 4.12
CA TYR A 32 -6.26 9.74 3.85
C TYR A 32 -7.75 10.14 3.80
N ILE A 33 -8.14 11.20 4.50
CA ILE A 33 -9.52 11.71 4.53
C ILE A 33 -10.00 12.06 3.11
N TYR A 34 -9.09 12.49 2.24
CA TYR A 34 -9.40 12.84 0.86
C TYR A 34 -9.43 11.63 -0.08
N ASN A 35 -8.66 10.59 0.22
CA ASN A 35 -8.55 9.37 -0.59
C ASN A 35 -8.71 8.11 0.27
N THR A 36 -9.94 7.84 0.70
CA THR A 36 -10.24 6.69 1.57
C THR A 36 -10.07 5.35 0.88
N VAL A 37 -10.21 5.30 -0.46
CA VAL A 37 -10.00 4.10 -1.27
C VAL A 37 -8.54 3.63 -1.26
N ALA A 38 -7.58 4.53 -1.02
CA ALA A 38 -6.17 4.16 -0.85
C ALA A 38 -5.90 3.34 0.43
N ILE A 39 -6.74 3.49 1.47
CA ILE A 39 -6.63 2.71 2.71
C ILE A 39 -7.57 1.51 2.70
N ASN A 40 -8.80 1.70 2.24
CA ASN A 40 -9.79 0.64 2.21
C ASN A 40 -10.47 0.57 0.84
N PRO A 41 -10.12 -0.42 0.00
CA PRO A 41 -10.73 -0.62 -1.31
C PRO A 41 -12.26 -0.76 -1.28
N ALA A 42 -12.85 -1.20 -0.16
CA ALA A 42 -14.31 -1.32 -0.02
C ALA A 42 -15.04 0.04 -0.02
N TYR A 43 -14.32 1.16 0.10
CA TYR A 43 -14.91 2.50 -0.09
C TYR A 43 -15.21 2.84 -1.55
N ALA A 44 -14.71 2.05 -2.51
CA ALA A 44 -14.98 2.29 -3.92
C ALA A 44 -16.49 2.32 -4.20
N GLY A 45 -16.96 3.41 -4.81
CA GLY A 45 -18.37 3.58 -5.15
C GLY A 45 -19.32 3.92 -3.99
N ASN A 46 -18.84 3.97 -2.74
CA ASN A 46 -19.67 4.23 -1.56
C ASN A 46 -20.42 5.58 -1.59
N ARG A 47 -19.90 6.57 -2.34
CA ARG A 47 -20.54 7.88 -2.50
C ARG A 47 -21.68 7.91 -3.52
N GLY A 48 -21.97 6.79 -4.20
CA GLY A 48 -23.00 6.72 -5.24
C GLY A 48 -22.68 7.49 -6.52
N VAL A 49 -21.47 8.04 -6.64
CA VAL A 49 -21.01 8.82 -7.80
C VAL A 49 -19.59 8.42 -8.19
N THR A 50 -19.24 8.63 -9.46
CA THR A 50 -17.85 8.57 -9.91
C THR A 50 -17.04 9.65 -9.21
N SER A 51 -15.95 9.26 -8.57
CA SER A 51 -15.04 10.15 -7.83
C SER A 51 -13.63 10.03 -8.39
N ILE A 52 -12.97 11.17 -8.58
CA ILE A 52 -11.57 11.26 -9.01
C ILE A 52 -10.84 12.12 -7.99
N VAL A 53 -9.71 11.62 -7.49
CA VAL A 53 -8.90 12.30 -6.47
C VAL A 53 -7.43 12.27 -6.90
N GLY A 54 -6.82 13.45 -6.98
CA GLY A 54 -5.38 13.61 -7.19
C GLY A 54 -4.75 14.23 -5.95
N LEU A 55 -3.69 13.61 -5.43
CA LEU A 55 -2.93 14.11 -4.30
C LEU A 55 -1.46 14.27 -4.68
N HIS A 56 -0.85 15.35 -4.18
CA HIS A 56 0.57 15.60 -4.27
C HIS A 56 1.07 16.03 -2.90
N ARG A 57 2.14 15.38 -2.43
CA ARG A 57 2.77 15.68 -1.15
C ARG A 57 4.27 15.84 -1.38
N SER A 58 4.79 16.99 -0.98
CA SER A 58 6.22 17.25 -0.88
C SER A 58 6.54 17.50 0.59
N GLN A 59 7.53 16.80 1.11
CA GLN A 59 8.02 16.98 2.48
C GLN A 59 9.43 17.53 2.46
N TRP A 60 9.87 18.15 3.56
CA TRP A 60 11.28 18.56 3.73
C TRP A 60 11.80 19.39 2.54
N VAL A 61 10.95 20.27 2.01
CA VAL A 61 11.21 21.04 0.78
C VAL A 61 12.51 21.82 0.92
N GLY A 62 13.38 21.71 -0.09
CA GLY A 62 14.71 22.32 -0.10
C GLY A 62 15.86 21.40 0.32
N LEU A 63 15.56 20.17 0.77
CA LEU A 63 16.57 19.12 0.96
C LEU A 63 16.71 18.26 -0.31
N ASP A 64 17.96 17.94 -0.66
CA ASP A 64 18.23 17.06 -1.80
C ASP A 64 17.72 15.65 -1.53
N GLY A 65 17.04 15.10 -2.54
CA GLY A 65 16.37 13.80 -2.42
C GLY A 65 15.16 13.82 -1.49
N ALA A 66 14.59 14.98 -1.15
CA ALA A 66 13.44 15.04 -0.25
C ALA A 66 12.26 14.14 -0.70
N PRO A 67 11.53 13.52 0.25
CA PRO A 67 10.42 12.63 -0.06
C PRO A 67 9.29 13.34 -0.81
N ARG A 68 8.78 12.69 -1.86
CA ARG A 68 7.69 13.19 -2.68
C ARG A 68 6.75 12.06 -3.09
N THR A 69 5.47 12.22 -2.78
CA THR A 69 4.43 11.24 -3.10
C THR A 69 3.37 11.88 -3.98
N GLN A 70 2.95 11.17 -5.03
CA GLN A 70 1.83 11.53 -5.87
C GLN A 70 0.87 10.35 -5.95
N SER A 71 -0.43 10.61 -5.88
CA SER A 71 -1.43 9.58 -6.13
C SER A 71 -2.58 10.10 -6.98
N LEU A 72 -3.09 9.21 -7.81
CA LEU A 72 -4.30 9.43 -8.60
C LEU A 72 -5.21 8.24 -8.40
N SER A 73 -6.43 8.49 -7.94
CA SER A 73 -7.42 7.45 -7.73
C SER A 73 -8.73 7.82 -8.42
N ILE A 74 -9.32 6.85 -9.09
CA ILE A 74 -10.64 6.95 -9.71
C ILE A 74 -11.47 5.75 -9.25
N HIS A 75 -12.68 6.00 -8.77
CA HIS A 75 -13.60 4.93 -8.39
C HIS A 75 -15.05 5.32 -8.65
N SER A 76 -15.89 4.33 -8.92
CA SER A 76 -17.31 4.51 -9.25
C SER A 76 -18.14 3.34 -8.74
N PRO A 77 -19.40 3.54 -8.35
CA PRO A 77 -20.35 2.43 -8.27
C PRO A 77 -20.58 1.83 -9.67
N ILE A 78 -20.86 0.54 -9.72
CA ILE A 78 -21.33 -0.15 -10.92
C ILE A 78 -22.85 -0.10 -10.91
N SER A 79 -23.43 0.83 -11.67
CA SER A 79 -24.88 1.00 -11.79
C SER A 79 -25.57 1.08 -10.41
N GLU A 80 -26.79 0.56 -10.28
CA GLU A 80 -27.55 0.46 -9.02
C GLU A 80 -27.15 -0.75 -8.15
N SER A 81 -25.99 -1.37 -8.43
CA SER A 81 -25.53 -2.53 -7.64
C SER A 81 -24.80 -2.10 -6.37
N LYS A 82 -24.56 -3.07 -5.48
CA LYS A 82 -23.73 -2.87 -4.26
C LYS A 82 -22.23 -3.08 -4.53
N VAL A 83 -21.80 -2.97 -5.79
CA VAL A 83 -20.42 -3.19 -6.21
C VAL A 83 -19.81 -1.87 -6.68
N GLY A 84 -18.60 -1.58 -6.19
CA GLY A 84 -17.78 -0.49 -6.70
C GLY A 84 -16.56 -1.04 -7.44
N LEU A 85 -16.12 -0.30 -8.47
CA LEU A 85 -14.81 -0.49 -9.06
C LEU A 85 -13.94 0.74 -8.85
N GLY A 86 -12.64 0.55 -8.86
CA GLY A 86 -11.70 1.66 -8.85
C GLY A 86 -10.30 1.24 -9.24
N LEU A 87 -9.52 2.25 -9.57
CA LEU A 87 -8.09 2.16 -9.86
C LEU A 87 -7.39 3.24 -9.03
N SER A 88 -6.27 2.88 -8.42
CA SER A 88 -5.40 3.81 -7.72
C SER A 88 -3.97 3.59 -8.18
N ILE A 89 -3.33 4.67 -8.62
CA ILE A 89 -1.92 4.68 -9.01
C ILE A 89 -1.19 5.59 -8.05
N VAL A 90 -0.09 5.10 -7.51
CA VAL A 90 0.77 5.84 -6.59
C VAL A 90 2.17 5.86 -7.17
N ASN A 91 2.76 7.06 -7.22
CA ASN A 91 4.16 7.27 -7.52
C ASN A 91 4.82 7.86 -6.28
N ASP A 92 5.63 7.06 -5.60
CA ASP A 92 6.27 7.45 -4.34
C ASP A 92 7.78 7.47 -4.48
N ALA A 93 8.38 8.57 -4.03
CA ALA A 93 9.80 8.70 -3.79
C ALA A 93 9.98 8.91 -2.28
N LEU A 94 10.42 7.86 -1.60
CA LEU A 94 10.61 7.84 -0.14
C LEU A 94 11.71 8.81 0.35
N GLY A 95 12.53 9.29 -0.57
CA GLY A 95 13.70 10.13 -0.32
C GLY A 95 14.96 9.31 -0.06
N PRO A 96 15.96 9.79 0.68
CA PRO A 96 17.16 9.01 0.97
C PRO A 96 16.81 7.89 1.96
N SER A 97 16.37 6.76 1.44
CA SER A 97 16.27 5.48 2.14
C SER A 97 17.52 4.65 1.81
N GLN A 98 18.21 4.16 2.84
CA GLN A 98 19.35 3.25 2.67
C GLN A 98 18.91 1.87 2.19
#